data_AF-A0A813LBD5-F1
#
_entry.id   AF-A0A813LBD5-F1
#
_cell.length_a   1.000
_cell.length_b   1.000
_cell.length_c   1.000
_cell.angle_alpha   90.00
_cell.angle_beta   90.00
_cell.angle_gamma   90.00
#
_symmetry.space_group_name_H-M   'P 1'
#
loop_
_entity.id
_entity.type
_entity.pdbx_description
1 polymer ?
#
loop_
_entity_poly.entity_id
_entity_poly.type
_entity_poly.pdbx_seq_one_letter_code
_entity_poly.pdbx_strand_id
1 'polypeptide(L)'
;MLAGVQRIGVPASHGAFLRRNWPPASSLQQHQQQRQRQPKQQQKQQEQERQKPKVSRTRHLRKHRHQSAISAASAHSNTHCLLASILTATMAAARFSAARAAIVGRVRMSRSSFRKTRLQQSSADHLRDTFHGEAVNAKLADWPSSLLVPPDDLQQEQVAQFCLSQHPFLEALRLVLREPPGQDLSQLHKTPLGEETLQQFSTTGAEPCIRRIPWIRRFASCRHEAPEVFANFLQVYHDLLRSFVMPRLGAKRLAFQARPTFRCHLPHTGASVRPHRDEDYMHPPCELNLWIPFTPTFGSNSLYAESRRGAGDFRPLELQPGQLARFYGSQVWHYTVANETDSTRVSIDVRVIREQEWSTAAFATDDFKLGGYYSVMTPEGVLPRHSVEMQKLREQFGANE
;
A
#
# COMPACT_ATOMS: atom_id res chain seq x y z
N MET A 1 -35.53 -23.67 -60.30
CA MET A 1 -36.31 -23.53 -59.04
C MET A 1 -35.34 -23.55 -57.87
N LEU A 2 -35.74 -22.99 -56.72
CA LEU A 2 -34.97 -22.88 -55.45
C LEU A 2 -33.78 -21.88 -55.58
N ALA A 3 -33.69 -20.75 -54.86
CA ALA A 3 -33.86 -20.47 -53.41
C ALA A 3 -32.95 -21.35 -52.53
N GLY A 4 -32.08 -20.86 -51.65
CA GLY A 4 -31.85 -19.50 -51.17
C GLY A 4 -31.82 -19.49 -49.63
N VAL A 5 -30.64 -19.57 -49.01
CA VAL A 5 -30.46 -19.47 -47.54
C VAL A 5 -29.16 -18.72 -47.22
N GLN A 6 -29.26 -17.77 -46.29
CA GLN A 6 -28.17 -16.90 -45.82
C GLN A 6 -27.20 -17.63 -44.88
N ARG A 7 -25.91 -17.25 -44.90
CA ARG A 7 -24.99 -17.50 -43.78
C ARG A 7 -24.94 -16.26 -42.91
N ILE A 8 -25.45 -16.36 -41.69
CA ILE A 8 -25.29 -15.32 -40.67
C ILE A 8 -23.89 -15.48 -40.06
N GLY A 9 -23.00 -14.53 -40.33
CA GLY A 9 -21.71 -14.42 -39.66
C GLY A 9 -21.83 -13.58 -38.40
N VAL A 10 -21.41 -14.12 -37.25
CA VAL A 10 -21.27 -13.35 -36.00
C VAL A 10 -19.88 -12.70 -36.00
N PRO A 11 -19.75 -11.36 -35.94
CA PRO A 11 -18.45 -10.71 -35.85
C PRO A 11 -17.91 -10.73 -34.42
N ALA A 12 -16.65 -11.11 -34.26
CA ALA A 12 -15.96 -11.06 -32.97
C ALA A 12 -15.57 -9.61 -32.61
N SER A 13 -16.27 -9.01 -31.66
CA SER A 13 -15.96 -7.67 -31.14
C SER A 13 -14.68 -7.69 -30.28
N HIS A 14 -13.55 -7.35 -30.88
CA HIS A 14 -12.34 -6.99 -30.12
C HIS A 14 -12.57 -5.63 -29.44
N GLY A 15 -12.61 -5.62 -28.10
CA GLY A 15 -12.70 -4.40 -27.30
C GLY A 15 -11.40 -3.61 -27.34
N ALA A 16 -11.28 -2.64 -28.26
CA ALA A 16 -10.17 -1.71 -28.31
C ALA A 16 -10.26 -0.70 -27.15
N PHE A 17 -9.61 -0.99 -26.02
CA PHE A 17 -9.47 -0.04 -24.92
C PHE A 17 -8.59 1.15 -25.32
N LEU A 18 -9.22 2.32 -25.47
CA LEU A 18 -8.55 3.60 -25.68
C LEU A 18 -7.80 4.03 -24.41
N ARG A 19 -6.54 3.60 -24.27
CA ARG A 19 -5.61 4.12 -23.27
C ARG A 19 -5.37 5.62 -23.53
N ARG A 20 -6.01 6.51 -22.77
CA ARG A 20 -5.71 7.95 -22.79
C ARG A 20 -4.38 8.19 -22.07
N ASN A 21 -3.32 8.29 -22.86
CA ASN A 21 -1.96 8.51 -22.36
C ASN A 21 -1.87 9.78 -21.52
N TRP A 22 -1.14 9.70 -20.41
CA TRP A 22 -0.69 10.88 -19.68
C TRP A 22 0.21 11.72 -20.60
N PRO A 23 0.12 13.07 -20.61
CA PRO A 23 1.04 13.89 -21.38
C PRO A 23 2.51 13.54 -21.08
N PRO A 24 3.37 13.38 -22.11
CA PRO A 24 4.78 13.04 -21.93
C PRO A 24 5.56 14.19 -21.31
N ALA A 25 6.59 13.88 -20.51
CA ALA A 25 7.36 14.86 -19.75
C ALA A 25 8.44 15.59 -20.59
N SER A 26 8.02 16.32 -21.63
CA SER A 26 8.91 17.06 -22.53
C SER A 26 9.29 18.46 -21.98
N SER A 27 10.04 18.50 -20.88
CA SER A 27 10.67 19.75 -20.37
C SER A 27 11.90 19.54 -19.47
N LEU A 28 12.14 18.34 -18.94
CA LEU A 28 13.18 18.09 -17.92
C LEU A 28 14.64 18.20 -18.42
N GLN A 29 14.90 18.10 -19.73
CA GLN A 29 16.27 18.15 -20.27
C GLN A 29 16.94 19.54 -20.13
N GLN A 30 16.18 20.64 -20.17
CA GLN A 30 16.76 21.99 -20.04
C GLN A 30 17.22 22.31 -18.60
N HIS A 31 16.69 21.61 -17.58
CA HIS A 31 17.04 21.80 -16.16
C HIS A 31 18.21 20.95 -15.66
N GLN A 32 18.82 20.12 -16.51
CA GLN A 32 20.05 19.37 -16.15
C GLN A 32 21.33 20.15 -16.45
N GLN A 33 21.38 20.95 -17.52
CA GLN A 33 22.60 21.69 -17.91
C GLN A 33 22.99 22.81 -16.92
N GLN A 34 22.04 23.41 -16.20
CA GLN A 34 22.35 24.47 -15.22
C GLN A 34 22.97 23.95 -13.91
N ARG A 35 22.77 22.68 -13.53
CA ARG A 35 23.23 22.14 -12.23
C ARG A 35 24.74 21.88 -12.14
N GLN A 36 25.45 21.80 -13.27
CA GLN A 36 26.88 21.44 -13.28
C GLN A 36 27.83 22.56 -12.81
N ARG A 37 27.34 23.79 -12.54
CA ARG A 37 28.19 24.95 -12.23
C ARG A 37 28.33 25.34 -10.76
N GLN A 38 27.55 24.75 -9.84
CA GLN A 38 27.50 25.19 -8.43
C GLN A 38 28.44 24.50 -7.37
N PRO A 39 29.08 23.33 -7.57
CA PRO A 39 29.76 22.64 -6.45
C PRO A 39 30.93 23.38 -5.77
N LYS A 40 31.59 24.33 -6.46
CA LYS A 40 32.89 24.89 -6.01
C LYS A 40 32.82 25.93 -4.89
N GLN A 41 31.65 26.50 -4.58
CA GLN A 41 31.52 27.49 -3.50
C GLN A 41 31.23 26.86 -2.12
N GLN A 42 30.44 25.79 -2.05
CA GLN A 42 30.05 25.19 -0.76
C GLN A 42 31.21 24.47 -0.04
N GLN A 43 32.15 23.86 -0.78
CA GLN A 43 33.33 23.23 -0.17
C GLN A 43 34.22 24.24 0.58
N LYS A 44 34.38 25.48 0.08
CA LYS A 44 35.19 26.51 0.74
C LYS A 44 34.62 27.01 2.07
N GLN A 45 33.31 26.94 2.28
CA GLN A 45 32.69 27.36 3.55
C GLN A 45 32.85 26.29 4.65
N GLN A 46 32.66 25.01 4.33
CA GLN A 46 32.78 23.92 5.31
C GLN A 46 34.21 23.76 5.86
N GLU A 47 35.22 24.15 5.09
CA GLU A 47 36.63 24.06 5.50
C GLU A 47 37.02 25.16 6.51
N GLN A 48 36.37 26.33 6.47
CA GLN A 48 36.59 27.42 7.42
C GLN A 48 35.94 27.20 8.80
N GLU A 49 34.82 26.47 8.88
CA GLU A 49 34.15 26.20 10.16
C GLU A 49 34.90 25.18 11.03
N ARG A 50 35.71 24.30 10.42
CA ARG A 50 36.47 23.26 11.14
C ARG A 50 37.62 23.77 12.00
N GLN A 51 38.01 25.05 11.87
CA GLN A 51 39.20 25.61 12.51
C GLN A 51 38.95 26.37 13.83
N LYS A 52 37.74 26.40 14.38
CA LYS A 52 37.43 27.12 15.64
C LYS A 52 37.58 26.21 16.89
N PRO A 53 38.34 26.62 17.92
CA PRO A 53 38.55 25.80 19.12
C PRO A 53 37.32 25.77 20.04
N LYS A 54 37.08 24.62 20.67
CA LYS A 54 35.96 24.41 21.63
C LYS A 54 36.35 24.89 23.03
N VAL A 55 35.57 25.82 23.60
CA VAL A 55 35.66 26.21 25.02
C VAL A 55 34.72 25.32 25.84
N SER A 56 35.23 24.72 26.91
CA SER A 56 34.47 23.89 27.84
C SER A 56 33.88 24.72 28.99
N ARG A 57 32.69 24.34 29.49
CA ARG A 57 32.17 24.81 30.78
C ARG A 57 31.40 23.70 31.50
N THR A 58 31.90 23.31 32.66
CA THR A 58 31.30 22.37 33.62
C THR A 58 30.86 23.10 34.89
N ARG A 59 29.64 22.84 35.36
CA ARG A 59 29.16 22.90 36.77
C ARG A 59 27.69 22.43 36.79
N HIS A 60 27.40 21.30 37.43
CA HIS A 60 26.96 21.19 38.84
C HIS A 60 25.57 21.75 39.12
N LEU A 61 24.62 20.85 39.44
CA LEU A 61 23.68 21.03 40.56
C LEU A 61 23.15 19.67 41.03
N ARG A 62 22.53 19.66 42.22
CA ARG A 62 22.50 18.53 43.16
C ARG A 62 21.05 18.24 43.59
N LYS A 63 20.74 16.95 43.85
CA LYS A 63 19.61 16.45 44.68
C LYS A 63 18.18 16.86 44.28
N HIS A 64 17.30 15.86 44.14
CA HIS A 64 16.32 15.55 45.19
C HIS A 64 15.96 14.07 45.16
N ARG A 65 15.55 13.54 46.32
CA ARG A 65 15.24 12.13 46.58
C ARG A 65 13.90 12.10 47.29
N HIS A 66 12.97 11.25 46.88
CA HIS A 66 11.86 10.80 47.72
C HIS A 66 11.67 9.30 47.55
N GLN A 67 11.34 8.61 48.65
CA GLN A 67 11.13 7.18 48.73
C GLN A 67 9.64 6.87 48.94
N SER A 68 9.19 5.74 48.39
CA SER A 68 8.23 4.77 48.95
C SER A 68 8.24 3.59 47.96
N ALA A 69 8.78 2.40 48.29
CA ALA A 69 8.10 1.29 48.98
C ALA A 69 6.85 0.82 48.18
N ILE A 70 6.61 -0.47 47.87
CA ILE A 70 6.75 -1.68 48.70
C ILE A 70 7.17 -2.92 47.86
N SER A 71 7.81 -3.85 48.56
CA SER A 71 8.36 -5.18 48.24
C SER A 71 7.41 -6.31 47.81
N ALA A 72 7.93 -7.23 46.98
CA ALA A 72 7.83 -8.71 47.07
C ALA A 72 8.86 -9.31 46.06
N ALA A 73 9.94 -9.98 46.48
CA ALA A 73 10.02 -11.41 46.84
C ALA A 73 9.72 -12.37 45.66
N SER A 74 10.50 -13.41 45.34
CA SER A 74 11.88 -13.79 45.72
C SER A 74 12.32 -14.93 44.79
N ALA A 75 13.56 -14.92 44.28
CA ALA A 75 14.13 -16.00 43.48
C ALA A 75 15.07 -16.91 44.30
N HIS A 76 15.56 -17.98 43.67
CA HIS A 76 16.32 -19.14 44.19
C HIS A 76 15.43 -20.26 44.78
N SER A 77 15.73 -21.55 44.61
CA SER A 77 16.98 -22.19 44.18
C SER A 77 16.80 -23.35 43.17
N ASN A 78 17.86 -23.64 42.41
CA ASN A 78 18.12 -24.96 41.81
C ASN A 78 19.07 -25.72 42.75
N THR A 79 18.85 -27.03 42.97
CA THR A 79 19.84 -28.14 42.85
C THR A 79 19.34 -29.46 43.44
N HIS A 80 19.56 -30.57 42.72
CA HIS A 80 19.69 -32.00 43.13
C HIS A 80 18.66 -32.61 44.13
N CYS A 81 18.14 -33.83 43.97
CA CYS A 81 18.85 -35.08 43.67
C CYS A 81 17.87 -36.28 43.44
N LEU A 82 18.41 -37.45 43.06
CA LEU A 82 17.79 -38.80 42.96
C LEU A 82 16.67 -38.98 41.91
N LEU A 83 16.43 -40.14 41.29
CA LEU A 83 17.16 -41.34 40.83
C LEU A 83 16.08 -42.41 40.54
N ALA A 84 16.30 -43.25 39.52
CA ALA A 84 15.46 -44.40 39.12
C ALA A 84 14.05 -44.06 38.54
N SER A 85 13.50 -44.79 37.56
CA SER A 85 13.85 -46.12 37.03
C SER A 85 13.79 -46.21 35.50
N ILE A 86 14.64 -47.07 34.93
CA ILE A 86 14.59 -47.52 33.54
C ILE A 86 13.67 -48.74 33.44
N LEU A 87 12.82 -48.83 32.41
CA LEU A 87 12.42 -50.12 31.84
C LEU A 87 11.86 -49.99 30.40
N THR A 88 12.27 -50.95 29.58
CA THR A 88 12.15 -51.01 28.11
C THR A 88 11.00 -51.90 27.61
N ALA A 89 10.38 -51.53 26.48
CA ALA A 89 9.79 -52.45 25.49
C ALA A 89 9.45 -51.67 24.19
N THR A 90 10.30 -51.68 23.14
CA THR A 90 10.34 -52.62 21.99
C THR A 90 9.09 -52.69 21.09
N MET A 91 9.25 -52.11 19.90
CA MET A 91 8.73 -52.45 18.57
C MET A 91 7.61 -53.51 18.41
N ALA A 92 6.60 -53.18 17.60
CA ALA A 92 5.97 -54.11 16.67
C ALA A 92 5.68 -53.40 15.34
N ALA A 93 5.91 -54.08 14.22
CA ALA A 93 5.78 -53.51 12.88
C ALA A 93 4.97 -54.41 11.93
N ALA A 94 4.41 -53.76 10.91
CA ALA A 94 4.13 -54.28 9.55
C ALA A 94 2.81 -55.01 9.23
N ARG A 95 2.42 -54.83 7.95
CA ARG A 95 1.38 -55.50 7.12
C ARG A 95 -0.04 -54.94 7.35
N PHE A 96 -0.75 -54.48 6.31
CA PHE A 96 -0.95 -55.14 5.00
C PHE A 96 -0.78 -54.28 3.73
N SER A 97 -0.71 -54.98 2.58
CA SER A 97 -0.67 -54.46 1.19
C SER A 97 -1.20 -55.57 0.26
N ALA A 98 -1.61 -55.37 -1.01
CA ALA A 98 -1.61 -54.18 -1.88
C ALA A 98 -2.73 -54.31 -2.94
N ALA A 99 -3.15 -53.22 -3.61
CA ALA A 99 -3.98 -53.30 -4.82
C ALA A 99 -3.68 -52.19 -5.86
N ARG A 100 -2.83 -52.54 -6.83
CA ARG A 100 -2.74 -51.96 -8.20
C ARG A 100 -3.92 -52.52 -9.06
N ALA A 101 -4.33 -51.99 -10.21
CA ALA A 101 -3.95 -50.80 -11.00
C ALA A 101 -5.06 -50.42 -12.02
N ALA A 102 -4.96 -49.20 -12.57
CA ALA A 102 -5.30 -48.72 -13.93
C ALA A 102 -6.48 -49.31 -14.75
N ILE A 103 -7.25 -48.40 -15.39
CA ILE A 103 -7.53 -48.42 -16.85
C ILE A 103 -7.94 -47.01 -17.34
N VAL A 104 -7.73 -46.78 -18.64
CA VAL A 104 -7.73 -45.48 -19.34
C VAL A 104 -9.12 -44.94 -19.68
N GLY A 105 -9.28 -43.61 -19.57
CA GLY A 105 -9.94 -42.79 -20.60
C GLY A 105 -11.47 -42.62 -20.58
N ARG A 106 -11.93 -41.50 -20.02
CA ARG A 106 -12.94 -40.63 -20.68
C ARG A 106 -12.95 -39.24 -20.05
N VAL A 107 -12.64 -38.21 -20.85
CA VAL A 107 -12.81 -36.81 -20.47
C VAL A 107 -14.31 -36.54 -20.30
N ARG A 108 -14.74 -36.34 -19.06
CA ARG A 108 -16.10 -35.90 -18.72
C ARG A 108 -15.98 -34.54 -18.04
N MET A 109 -15.95 -33.46 -18.83
CA MET A 109 -16.00 -32.10 -18.29
C MET A 109 -17.24 -31.99 -17.40
N SER A 110 -17.02 -31.83 -16.10
CA SER A 110 -18.12 -31.79 -15.14
C SER A 110 -18.81 -30.42 -15.18
N ARG A 111 -20.12 -30.42 -14.91
CA ARG A 111 -20.97 -29.22 -14.92
C ARG A 111 -20.62 -28.20 -13.81
N SER A 112 -19.47 -28.34 -13.13
CA SER A 112 -19.01 -27.43 -12.08
C SER A 112 -18.37 -26.15 -12.63
N SER A 113 -17.68 -26.18 -13.78
CA SER A 113 -17.02 -24.97 -14.32
C SER A 113 -18.04 -23.91 -14.75
N PHE A 114 -19.21 -24.34 -15.25
CA PHE A 114 -20.32 -23.46 -15.63
C PHE A 114 -21.09 -22.86 -14.43
N ARG A 115 -20.93 -23.41 -13.21
CA ARG A 115 -21.49 -22.81 -11.98
C ARG A 115 -20.59 -21.70 -11.41
N LYS A 116 -19.26 -21.79 -11.57
CA LYS A 116 -18.32 -20.79 -11.03
C LYS A 116 -18.42 -19.43 -11.75
N THR A 117 -18.59 -19.39 -13.07
CA THR A 117 -18.77 -18.12 -13.80
C THR A 117 -20.11 -17.44 -13.50
N ARG A 118 -21.20 -18.20 -13.27
CA ARG A 118 -22.48 -17.61 -12.84
C ARG A 118 -22.42 -17.06 -11.40
N LEU A 119 -21.59 -17.65 -10.53
CA LEU A 119 -21.33 -17.13 -9.18
C LEU A 119 -20.58 -15.79 -9.15
N GLN A 120 -19.76 -15.48 -10.17
CA GLN A 120 -19.06 -14.20 -10.25
C GLN A 120 -20.01 -13.04 -10.62
N GLN A 121 -21.01 -13.27 -11.47
CA GLN A 121 -22.06 -12.28 -11.73
C GLN A 121 -23.04 -12.15 -10.55
N SER A 122 -23.47 -13.26 -9.93
CA SER A 122 -24.33 -13.17 -8.75
C SER A 122 -23.63 -12.53 -7.53
N SER A 123 -22.29 -12.55 -7.46
CA SER A 123 -21.56 -11.82 -6.43
C SER A 123 -21.62 -10.30 -6.61
N ALA A 124 -21.71 -9.79 -7.85
CA ALA A 124 -21.93 -8.37 -8.10
C ALA A 124 -23.35 -7.92 -7.70
N ASP A 125 -24.35 -8.76 -7.96
CA ASP A 125 -25.74 -8.50 -7.52
C ASP A 125 -25.89 -8.65 -5.99
N HIS A 126 -25.19 -9.60 -5.36
CA HIS A 126 -25.20 -9.70 -3.89
C HIS A 126 -24.44 -8.55 -3.22
N LEU A 127 -23.35 -8.07 -3.84
CA LEU A 127 -22.69 -6.83 -3.41
C LEU A 127 -23.64 -5.63 -3.52
N ARG A 128 -24.48 -5.52 -4.58
CA ARG A 128 -25.54 -4.51 -4.69
C ARG A 128 -26.49 -4.47 -3.49
N ASP A 129 -26.97 -5.62 -3.03
CA ASP A 129 -27.80 -5.68 -1.82
C ASP A 129 -26.98 -5.35 -0.54
N THR A 130 -25.70 -5.73 -0.51
CA THR A 130 -24.81 -5.41 0.62
C THR A 130 -24.51 -3.89 0.70
N PHE A 131 -24.45 -3.17 -0.43
CA PHE A 131 -24.22 -1.72 -0.46
C PHE A 131 -25.36 -0.88 0.15
N HIS A 132 -26.54 -1.48 0.39
CA HIS A 132 -27.63 -0.86 1.15
C HIS A 132 -27.82 -1.48 2.56
N GLY A 133 -27.03 -2.50 2.91
CA GLY A 133 -27.39 -3.52 3.88
C GLY A 133 -26.56 -3.59 5.17
N GLU A 134 -25.72 -2.61 5.48
CA GLU A 134 -25.26 -2.34 6.85
C GLU A 134 -24.65 -0.93 6.92
N ALA A 135 -25.28 -0.04 7.69
CA ALA A 135 -24.72 1.28 7.92
C ALA A 135 -23.44 1.15 8.75
N VAL A 136 -22.28 1.20 8.09
CA VAL A 136 -21.04 1.59 8.76
C VAL A 136 -21.33 2.93 9.39
N ASN A 137 -21.34 2.98 10.72
CA ASN A 137 -21.81 4.11 11.52
C ASN A 137 -20.79 5.26 11.55
N ALA A 138 -20.12 5.49 10.41
CA ALA A 138 -19.40 6.70 10.12
C ALA A 138 -20.43 7.82 9.96
N LYS A 139 -20.24 8.91 10.69
CA LYS A 139 -20.84 10.17 10.29
C LYS A 139 -20.38 10.43 8.86
N LEU A 140 -21.30 10.47 7.90
CA LEU A 140 -21.02 11.16 6.65
C LEU A 140 -20.55 12.55 7.06
N ALA A 141 -19.33 12.90 6.68
CA ALA A 141 -18.86 14.26 6.85
C ALA A 141 -19.75 15.14 5.96
N ASP A 142 -20.56 15.99 6.59
CA ASP A 142 -21.24 17.10 5.91
C ASP A 142 -20.17 18.10 5.46
N TRP A 143 -19.45 17.74 4.39
CA TRP A 143 -18.41 18.57 3.81
C TRP A 143 -19.06 19.87 3.33
N PRO A 144 -18.49 21.04 3.68
CA PRO A 144 -19.06 22.31 3.28
C PRO A 144 -19.03 22.43 1.76
N SER A 145 -20.07 23.03 1.17
CA SER A 145 -20.17 23.25 -0.28
C SER A 145 -19.06 24.12 -0.87
N SER A 146 -18.23 24.75 -0.02
CA SER A 146 -17.01 25.46 -0.39
C SER A 146 -15.79 24.56 -0.60
N LEU A 147 -15.87 23.25 -0.31
CA LEU A 147 -14.76 22.33 -0.51
C LEU A 147 -14.57 22.04 -2.00
N LEU A 148 -13.37 22.36 -2.50
CA LEU A 148 -13.02 22.19 -3.90
C LEU A 148 -12.70 20.71 -4.20
N VAL A 149 -13.34 20.17 -5.24
CA VAL A 149 -13.04 18.83 -5.77
C VAL A 149 -12.03 18.90 -6.91
N PRO A 150 -11.28 17.83 -7.21
CA PRO A 150 -10.40 17.79 -8.38
C PRO A 150 -11.24 17.91 -9.66
N PRO A 151 -10.71 18.49 -10.75
CA PRO A 151 -11.40 18.54 -12.04
C PRO A 151 -11.66 17.13 -12.61
N ASP A 152 -12.69 17.00 -13.43
CA ASP A 152 -13.22 15.72 -13.95
C ASP A 152 -12.18 14.84 -14.65
N ASP A 153 -11.14 15.43 -15.24
CA ASP A 153 -10.05 14.71 -15.89
C ASP A 153 -9.11 14.02 -14.89
N LEU A 154 -8.99 14.57 -13.67
CA LEU A 154 -8.26 13.96 -12.56
C LEU A 154 -9.10 12.96 -11.76
N GLN A 155 -10.43 13.15 -11.71
CA GLN A 155 -11.34 12.18 -11.08
C GLN A 155 -11.37 10.83 -11.83
N GLN A 156 -11.20 10.85 -13.15
CA GLN A 156 -11.13 9.63 -13.97
C GLN A 156 -9.91 8.78 -13.61
N GLU A 157 -10.07 7.45 -13.64
CA GLU A 157 -8.95 6.52 -13.49
C GLU A 157 -7.95 6.70 -14.64
N GLN A 158 -6.66 6.83 -14.30
CA GLN A 158 -5.58 6.90 -15.28
C GLN A 158 -4.34 6.13 -14.81
N VAL A 159 -3.87 5.21 -15.67
CA VAL A 159 -2.61 4.49 -15.46
C VAL A 159 -1.45 5.28 -16.07
N ALA A 160 -0.36 5.43 -15.31
CA ALA A 160 0.87 6.09 -15.73
C ALA A 160 2.07 5.17 -15.50
N GLN A 161 3.06 5.21 -16.40
CA GLN A 161 4.30 4.44 -16.27
C GLN A 161 5.46 5.34 -15.84
N PHE A 162 6.17 4.95 -14.78
CA PHE A 162 7.36 5.61 -14.26
C PHE A 162 8.61 4.75 -14.47
N CYS A 163 9.79 5.38 -14.39
CA CYS A 163 11.05 4.70 -14.67
C CYS A 163 11.61 4.02 -13.42
N LEU A 164 11.65 2.69 -13.40
CA LEU A 164 12.14 1.88 -12.28
C LEU A 164 13.62 2.14 -11.92
N SER A 165 14.46 2.54 -12.88
CA SER A 165 15.86 2.90 -12.59
C SER A 165 16.03 4.29 -12.00
N GLN A 166 15.06 5.20 -12.20
CA GLN A 166 15.01 6.51 -11.54
C GLN A 166 14.35 6.41 -10.15
N HIS A 167 13.50 5.41 -9.95
CA HIS A 167 12.78 5.16 -8.70
C HIS A 167 12.98 3.69 -8.29
N PRO A 168 14.11 3.32 -7.64
CA PRO A 168 14.46 1.94 -7.26
C PRO A 168 13.64 1.42 -6.07
N PHE A 169 12.32 1.56 -6.17
CA PHE A 169 11.34 1.35 -5.11
C PHE A 169 11.33 -0.11 -4.63
N LEU A 170 11.54 -1.05 -5.56
CA LEU A 170 11.54 -2.49 -5.28
C LEU A 170 12.70 -2.87 -4.34
N GLU A 171 13.90 -2.36 -4.57
CA GLU A 171 15.07 -2.65 -3.71
C GLU A 171 14.93 -1.98 -2.33
N ALA A 172 14.49 -0.72 -2.30
CA ALA A 172 14.23 -0.03 -1.04
C ALA A 172 13.13 -0.74 -0.21
N LEU A 173 12.08 -1.24 -0.87
CA LEU A 173 11.02 -1.99 -0.23
C LEU A 173 11.48 -3.37 0.25
N ARG A 174 12.31 -4.10 -0.50
CA ARG A 174 12.90 -5.38 -0.02
C ARG A 174 13.65 -5.20 1.30
N LEU A 175 14.45 -4.13 1.43
CA LEU A 175 15.16 -3.81 2.67
C LEU A 175 14.20 -3.50 3.82
N VAL A 176 13.17 -2.70 3.59
CA VAL A 176 12.10 -2.43 4.58
C VAL A 176 11.39 -3.72 5.01
N LEU A 177 11.16 -4.63 4.05
CA LEU A 177 10.52 -5.91 4.27
C LEU A 177 11.46 -7.01 4.80
N ARG A 178 12.77 -6.75 4.94
CA ARG A 178 13.81 -7.71 5.37
C ARG A 178 13.89 -8.96 4.50
N GLU A 179 13.67 -8.76 3.20
CA GLU A 179 13.80 -9.81 2.19
C GLU A 179 15.21 -9.79 1.58
N PRO A 180 15.76 -10.94 1.17
CA PRO A 180 17.10 -10.99 0.60
C PRO A 180 17.17 -10.23 -0.74
N PRO A 181 18.36 -9.74 -1.13
CA PRO A 181 18.57 -9.11 -2.43
C PRO A 181 18.06 -10.01 -3.57
N GLY A 182 17.31 -9.43 -4.51
CA GLY A 182 16.73 -10.16 -5.64
C GLY A 182 15.47 -10.96 -5.34
N GLN A 183 14.99 -11.07 -4.09
CA GLN A 183 13.75 -11.79 -3.76
C GLN A 183 12.56 -11.31 -4.62
N ASP A 184 11.91 -12.21 -5.35
CA ASP A 184 10.67 -11.87 -6.03
C ASP A 184 9.56 -11.67 -4.98
N LEU A 185 9.04 -10.46 -4.90
CA LEU A 185 7.96 -10.11 -3.97
C LEU A 185 6.63 -10.77 -4.36
N SER A 186 6.48 -11.26 -5.60
CA SER A 186 5.32 -12.06 -6.02
C SER A 186 5.33 -13.47 -5.41
N GLN A 187 6.51 -13.92 -4.96
CA GLN A 187 6.76 -15.26 -4.42
C GLN A 187 6.98 -15.26 -2.90
N LEU A 188 6.61 -14.20 -2.17
CA LEU A 188 6.76 -14.14 -0.70
C LEU A 188 6.10 -15.31 0.03
N HIS A 189 5.00 -15.81 -0.51
CA HIS A 189 4.28 -16.99 -0.02
C HIS A 189 5.07 -18.31 -0.12
N LYS A 190 6.16 -18.37 -0.89
CA LYS A 190 7.10 -19.50 -1.02
C LYS A 190 8.38 -19.32 -0.21
N THR A 191 8.50 -18.21 0.53
CA THR A 191 9.57 -18.07 1.53
C THR A 191 9.19 -18.90 2.77
N PRO A 192 10.14 -19.34 3.61
CA PRO A 192 9.83 -20.08 4.83
C PRO A 192 8.82 -19.37 5.73
N LEU A 193 8.88 -18.03 5.80
CA LEU A 193 7.92 -17.21 6.54
C LEU A 193 6.52 -17.19 5.89
N GLY A 194 6.45 -17.24 4.56
CA GLY A 194 5.20 -17.31 3.81
C GLY A 194 4.50 -18.64 3.97
N GLU A 195 5.26 -19.74 3.88
CA GLU A 195 4.76 -21.10 4.13
C GLU A 195 4.25 -21.23 5.58
N GLU A 196 5.01 -20.76 6.56
CA GLU A 196 4.59 -20.70 7.97
C GLU A 196 3.28 -19.88 8.14
N THR A 197 3.22 -18.69 7.53
CA THR A 197 2.04 -17.81 7.60
C THR A 197 0.78 -18.48 7.03
N LEU A 198 0.90 -19.12 5.86
CA LEU A 198 -0.22 -19.82 5.23
C LEU A 198 -0.64 -21.05 6.05
N GLN A 199 0.32 -21.81 6.60
CA GLN A 199 0.04 -22.95 7.49
C GLN A 199 -0.71 -22.51 8.76
N GLN A 200 -0.38 -21.34 9.34
CA GLN A 200 -1.09 -20.79 10.49
C GLN A 200 -2.55 -20.41 10.15
N PHE A 201 -2.82 -19.92 8.94
CA PHE A 201 -4.20 -19.68 8.49
C PHE A 201 -4.97 -21.00 8.30
N SER A 202 -4.37 -21.99 7.63
CA SER A 202 -5.00 -23.30 7.41
C SER A 202 -5.31 -24.05 8.71
N THR A 203 -4.43 -23.97 9.71
CA THR A 203 -4.58 -24.71 10.99
C THR A 203 -5.53 -24.04 11.98
N THR A 204 -5.63 -22.71 11.99
CA THR A 204 -6.49 -22.00 12.94
C THR A 204 -7.93 -21.83 12.49
N GLY A 205 -8.26 -22.14 11.22
CA GLY A 205 -9.58 -21.91 10.62
C GLY A 205 -10.01 -20.43 10.59
N ALA A 206 -9.13 -19.53 11.03
CA ALA A 206 -9.37 -18.10 11.05
C ALA A 206 -9.24 -17.55 9.64
N GLU A 207 -10.15 -16.65 9.25
CA GLU A 207 -9.97 -15.89 8.01
C GLU A 207 -8.58 -15.22 7.99
N PRO A 208 -7.87 -15.21 6.86
CA PRO A 208 -6.57 -14.55 6.69
C PRO A 208 -6.57 -13.07 7.04
N CYS A 209 -6.46 -12.75 8.32
CA CYS A 209 -6.53 -11.39 8.81
C CYS A 209 -5.27 -10.63 8.40
N ILE A 210 -5.46 -9.48 7.76
CA ILE A 210 -4.42 -8.53 7.34
C ILE A 210 -3.40 -8.26 8.47
N ARG A 211 -3.87 -8.18 9.72
CA ARG A 211 -3.02 -7.93 10.90
C ARG A 211 -2.03 -9.06 11.23
N ARG A 212 -2.25 -10.27 10.70
CA ARG A 212 -1.35 -11.43 10.85
C ARG A 212 -0.31 -11.56 9.73
N ILE A 213 -0.43 -10.78 8.64
CA ILE A 213 0.53 -10.82 7.52
C ILE A 213 1.88 -10.20 7.96
N PRO A 214 2.99 -10.97 8.06
CA PRO A 214 4.22 -10.48 8.69
C PRO A 214 4.83 -9.24 8.02
N TRP A 215 4.73 -9.14 6.69
CA TRP A 215 5.26 -8.02 5.91
C TRP A 215 4.60 -6.68 6.25
N ILE A 216 3.32 -6.69 6.62
CA ILE A 216 2.61 -5.46 7.04
C ILE A 216 3.17 -4.97 8.37
N ARG A 217 3.46 -5.88 9.31
CA ARG A 217 4.16 -5.56 10.56
C ARG A 217 5.58 -5.05 10.30
N ARG A 218 6.37 -5.75 9.46
CA ARG A 218 7.76 -5.35 9.13
C ARG A 218 7.80 -3.94 8.52
N PHE A 219 6.92 -3.64 7.58
CA PHE A 219 6.80 -2.30 7.01
C PHE A 219 6.46 -1.25 8.08
N ALA A 220 5.46 -1.53 8.91
CA ALA A 220 5.02 -0.60 9.96
C ALA A 220 6.10 -0.34 11.03
N SER A 221 6.89 -1.35 11.41
CA SER A 221 7.91 -1.22 12.46
C SER A 221 9.30 -0.81 11.96
N CYS A 222 9.59 -0.92 10.66
CA CYS A 222 10.87 -0.56 10.06
C CYS A 222 11.35 0.85 10.44
N ARG A 223 10.45 1.84 10.48
CA ARG A 223 10.76 3.22 10.92
C ARG A 223 11.37 3.34 12.33
N HIS A 224 11.15 2.35 13.19
CA HIS A 224 11.65 2.30 14.58
C HIS A 224 12.82 1.34 14.72
N GLU A 225 12.75 0.18 14.06
CA GLU A 225 13.78 -0.88 14.14
C GLU A 225 14.98 -0.64 13.20
N ALA A 226 14.79 0.09 12.10
CA ALA A 226 15.81 0.40 11.10
C ALA A 226 15.52 1.78 10.42
N PRO A 227 15.61 2.90 11.16
CA PRO A 227 15.17 4.21 10.69
C PRO A 227 15.85 4.65 9.37
N GLU A 228 17.15 4.36 9.19
CA GLU A 228 17.88 4.69 7.95
C GLU A 228 17.34 3.95 6.72
N VAL A 229 16.93 2.69 6.89
CA VAL A 229 16.31 1.88 5.82
C VAL A 229 14.97 2.47 5.43
N PHE A 230 14.16 2.87 6.42
CA PHE A 230 12.87 3.51 6.17
C PHE A 230 13.02 4.92 5.58
N ALA A 231 14.06 5.67 5.97
CA ALA A 231 14.39 6.97 5.40
C ALA A 231 14.78 6.86 3.92
N ASN A 232 15.59 5.86 3.54
CA ASN A 232 15.92 5.57 2.15
C ASN A 232 14.66 5.22 1.33
N PHE A 233 13.76 4.39 1.88
CA PHE A 233 12.47 4.10 1.25
C PHE A 233 11.63 5.38 1.05
N LEU A 234 11.52 6.22 2.08
CA LEU A 234 10.81 7.51 1.97
C LEU A 234 11.46 8.44 0.95
N GLN A 235 12.79 8.44 0.80
CA GLN A 235 13.47 9.23 -0.22
C GLN A 235 13.04 8.82 -1.65
N VAL A 236 13.03 7.52 -1.95
CA VAL A 236 12.57 7.03 -3.27
C VAL A 236 11.09 7.36 -3.52
N TYR A 237 10.27 7.28 -2.47
CA TYR A 237 8.86 7.70 -2.49
C TYR A 237 8.69 9.21 -2.76
N HIS A 238 9.43 10.05 -2.05
CA HIS A 238 9.43 11.49 -2.23
C HIS A 238 9.91 11.89 -3.63
N ASP A 239 10.95 11.25 -4.16
CA ASP A 239 11.41 11.52 -5.53
C ASP A 239 10.38 11.12 -6.59
N LEU A 240 9.66 10.00 -6.41
CA LEU A 240 8.54 9.64 -7.29
C LEU A 240 7.44 10.73 -7.25
N LEU A 241 7.04 11.17 -6.06
CA LEU A 241 6.05 12.23 -5.93
C LEU A 241 6.50 13.53 -6.59
N ARG A 242 7.77 13.92 -6.38
CA ARG A 242 8.32 15.21 -6.83
C ARG A 242 8.63 15.27 -8.32
N SER A 243 9.28 14.26 -8.90
CA SER A 243 9.69 14.28 -10.31
C SER A 243 8.60 13.75 -11.24
N PHE A 244 7.76 12.83 -10.77
CA PHE A 244 6.79 12.14 -11.61
C PHE A 244 5.36 12.64 -11.40
N VAL A 245 4.86 12.67 -10.17
CA VAL A 245 3.44 12.91 -9.86
C VAL A 245 3.07 14.39 -9.83
N MET A 246 3.79 15.22 -9.07
CA MET A 246 3.45 16.63 -8.86
C MET A 246 3.41 17.45 -10.17
N PRO A 247 4.37 17.35 -11.10
CA PRO A 247 4.30 18.06 -12.38
C PRO A 247 3.11 17.58 -13.23
N ARG A 248 2.77 16.29 -13.10
CA ARG A 248 1.69 15.62 -13.83
C ARG A 248 0.29 16.00 -13.36
N LEU A 249 0.15 16.46 -12.12
CA LEU A 249 -1.09 17.00 -11.55
C LEU A 249 -1.24 18.51 -11.79
N GLY A 250 -0.21 19.18 -12.34
CA GLY A 250 -0.21 20.64 -12.53
C GLY A 250 -0.10 21.43 -11.22
N ALA A 251 0.42 20.82 -10.16
CA ALA A 251 0.48 21.41 -8.82
C ALA A 251 1.85 22.07 -8.56
N LYS A 252 1.86 23.26 -7.93
CA LYS A 252 3.11 23.90 -7.47
C LYS A 252 3.53 23.37 -6.10
N ARG A 253 2.56 23.21 -5.19
CA ARG A 253 2.69 22.39 -3.98
C ARG A 253 1.75 21.19 -4.03
N LEU A 254 2.15 20.08 -3.43
CA LEU A 254 1.32 18.87 -3.30
C LEU A 254 1.26 18.46 -1.83
N ALA A 255 0.06 18.41 -1.26
CA ALA A 255 -0.15 17.77 0.03
C ALA A 255 -0.20 16.26 -0.23
N PHE A 256 0.58 15.47 0.50
CA PHE A 256 0.70 14.03 0.27
C PHE A 256 0.76 13.27 1.59
N GLN A 257 0.16 12.08 1.61
CA GLN A 257 0.18 11.17 2.76
C GLN A 257 1.64 10.90 3.18
N ALA A 258 2.04 11.40 4.35
CA ALA A 258 3.43 11.43 4.81
C ALA A 258 4.07 10.03 4.95
N ARG A 259 3.24 9.00 5.12
CA ARG A 259 3.64 7.59 5.14
C ARG A 259 2.68 6.79 4.27
N PRO A 260 3.12 6.22 3.14
CA PRO A 260 2.24 5.43 2.27
C PRO A 260 1.68 4.23 3.04
N THR A 261 0.43 3.86 2.76
CA THR A 261 -0.16 2.66 3.33
C THR A 261 0.35 1.44 2.57
N PHE A 262 0.95 0.48 3.27
CA PHE A 262 1.48 -0.74 2.66
C PHE A 262 0.47 -1.90 2.72
N ARG A 263 0.36 -2.65 1.62
CA ARG A 263 -0.50 -3.83 1.49
C ARG A 263 0.32 -5.03 1.00
N CYS A 264 0.09 -6.18 1.62
CA CYS A 264 0.55 -7.49 1.16
C CYS A 264 -0.64 -8.45 1.21
N HIS A 265 -0.93 -9.14 0.10
CA HIS A 265 -2.11 -10.01 -0.07
C HIS A 265 -1.65 -11.33 -0.69
N LEU A 266 -1.61 -12.38 0.13
CA LEU A 266 -1.03 -13.68 -0.23
C LEU A 266 -1.99 -14.51 -1.12
N PRO A 267 -1.48 -15.46 -1.91
CA PRO A 267 -2.29 -16.45 -2.61
C PRO A 267 -3.27 -17.17 -1.71
N HIS A 268 -4.44 -17.47 -2.26
CA HIS A 268 -5.51 -18.25 -1.63
C HIS A 268 -5.94 -17.70 -0.26
N THR A 269 -5.87 -16.38 -0.09
CA THR A 269 -6.32 -15.67 1.12
C THR A 269 -7.51 -14.75 0.87
N GLY A 270 -8.30 -14.50 1.93
CA GLY A 270 -9.50 -13.68 1.91
C GLY A 270 -9.27 -12.21 1.54
N ALA A 271 -10.37 -11.46 1.40
CA ALA A 271 -10.35 -10.06 1.02
C ALA A 271 -9.56 -9.19 2.01
N SER A 272 -8.58 -8.44 1.49
CA SER A 272 -7.71 -7.55 2.28
C SER A 272 -8.30 -6.17 2.59
N VAL A 273 -9.41 -5.81 1.94
CA VAL A 273 -10.05 -4.49 1.97
C VAL A 273 -11.54 -4.69 1.67
N ARG A 274 -12.43 -4.23 2.58
CA ARG A 274 -13.88 -4.22 2.37
C ARG A 274 -14.29 -3.08 1.42
N PRO A 275 -15.46 -3.15 0.76
CA PRO A 275 -16.01 -2.02 0.02
C PRO A 275 -16.14 -0.78 0.90
N HIS A 276 -15.53 0.31 0.44
CA HIS A 276 -15.60 1.65 1.03
C HIS A 276 -15.25 2.69 -0.05
N ARG A 277 -15.50 3.95 0.28
CA ARG A 277 -14.83 5.13 -0.27
C ARG A 277 -13.98 5.71 0.85
N ASP A 278 -12.88 6.41 0.58
CA ASP A 278 -12.10 7.00 1.67
C ASP A 278 -12.89 8.09 2.43
N GLU A 279 -13.94 8.70 1.84
CA GLU A 279 -14.89 9.58 2.56
C GLU A 279 -15.63 8.89 3.71
N ASP A 280 -15.86 7.57 3.62
CA ASP A 280 -16.47 6.76 4.70
C ASP A 280 -15.53 6.64 5.92
N TYR A 281 -14.26 7.03 5.76
CA TYR A 281 -13.25 7.17 6.80
C TYR A 281 -12.81 8.62 7.03
N MET A 282 -13.69 9.58 6.72
CA MET A 282 -13.48 11.03 6.92
C MET A 282 -12.35 11.65 6.06
N HIS A 283 -11.85 10.96 5.02
CA HIS A 283 -10.93 11.59 4.08
C HIS A 283 -11.64 12.68 3.25
N PRO A 284 -10.97 13.78 2.90
CA PRO A 284 -11.61 14.90 2.24
C PRO A 284 -11.87 14.62 0.73
N PRO A 285 -12.97 15.10 0.14
CA PRO A 285 -13.32 14.87 -1.28
C PRO A 285 -12.33 15.50 -2.28
N CYS A 286 -11.41 16.35 -1.83
CA CYS A 286 -10.31 16.86 -2.66
C CYS A 286 -9.20 15.83 -2.90
N GLU A 287 -9.22 14.68 -2.22
CA GLU A 287 -8.15 13.70 -2.23
C GLU A 287 -8.20 12.76 -3.45
N LEU A 288 -7.05 12.60 -4.10
CA LEU A 288 -6.81 11.64 -5.17
C LEU A 288 -5.95 10.48 -4.67
N ASN A 289 -6.32 9.26 -5.04
CA ASN A 289 -5.59 8.05 -4.69
C ASN A 289 -4.59 7.70 -5.80
N LEU A 290 -3.38 7.31 -5.38
CA LEU A 290 -2.33 6.76 -6.20
C LEU A 290 -2.03 5.34 -5.69
N TRP A 291 -2.35 4.33 -6.50
CA TRP A 291 -2.09 2.93 -6.17
C TRP A 291 -0.92 2.41 -7.00
N ILE A 292 0.11 1.91 -6.30
CA ILE A 292 1.41 1.54 -6.88
C ILE A 292 1.72 0.09 -6.49
N PRO A 293 1.57 -0.87 -7.42
CA PRO A 293 1.99 -2.25 -7.19
C PRO A 293 3.48 -2.48 -7.48
N PHE A 294 4.08 -3.38 -6.69
CA PHE A 294 5.47 -3.84 -6.82
C PHE A 294 5.58 -5.27 -7.36
N THR A 295 4.42 -5.89 -7.60
CA THR A 295 4.24 -7.21 -8.22
C THR A 295 3.14 -7.09 -9.26
N PRO A 296 3.11 -7.91 -10.33
CA PRO A 296 2.02 -7.86 -11.32
C PRO A 296 0.64 -8.04 -10.69
N THR A 297 -0.31 -7.18 -11.06
CA THR A 297 -1.72 -7.29 -10.65
C THR A 297 -2.63 -7.67 -11.82
N PHE A 298 -3.47 -8.67 -11.60
CA PHE A 298 -4.37 -9.26 -12.57
C PHE A 298 -5.48 -10.04 -11.83
N GLY A 299 -6.70 -10.00 -12.39
CA GLY A 299 -7.86 -10.69 -11.83
C GLY A 299 -8.06 -10.46 -10.33
N SER A 300 -8.16 -11.55 -9.58
CA SER A 300 -8.54 -11.54 -8.17
C SER A 300 -7.45 -11.05 -7.20
N ASN A 301 -6.20 -10.85 -7.65
CA ASN A 301 -5.17 -10.22 -6.83
C ASN A 301 -5.18 -8.68 -6.90
N SER A 302 -6.00 -8.06 -7.75
CA SER A 302 -6.05 -6.61 -7.97
C SER A 302 -6.84 -5.84 -6.90
N LEU A 303 -6.71 -4.51 -6.90
CA LEU A 303 -7.71 -3.61 -6.34
C LEU A 303 -8.86 -3.49 -7.35
N TYR A 304 -10.11 -3.44 -6.88
CA TYR A 304 -11.30 -3.22 -7.70
C TYR A 304 -11.87 -1.84 -7.37
N ALA A 305 -12.27 -1.07 -8.40
CA ALA A 305 -12.88 0.25 -8.24
C ALA A 305 -13.95 0.51 -9.32
N GLU A 306 -14.93 1.38 -9.02
CA GLU A 306 -15.82 1.95 -10.03
C GLU A 306 -15.07 2.94 -10.94
N SER A 307 -15.57 3.19 -12.15
CA SER A 307 -15.02 4.24 -13.04
C SER A 307 -15.35 5.66 -12.57
N ARG A 308 -16.46 5.82 -11.85
CA ARG A 308 -16.97 7.05 -11.23
C ARG A 308 -17.96 6.70 -10.11
N ARG A 309 -18.22 7.64 -9.21
CA ARG A 309 -19.09 7.46 -8.03
C ARG A 309 -20.46 6.91 -8.42
N GLY A 310 -20.81 5.74 -7.89
CA GLY A 310 -22.13 5.12 -8.06
C GLY A 310 -22.40 4.51 -9.43
N ALA A 311 -21.37 4.28 -10.26
CA ALA A 311 -21.53 3.59 -11.53
C ALA A 311 -21.75 2.06 -11.38
N GLY A 312 -21.25 1.46 -10.30
CA GLY A 312 -21.31 0.02 -10.04
C GLY A 312 -20.54 -0.85 -11.05
N ASP A 313 -19.69 -0.25 -11.89
CA ASP A 313 -18.97 -0.88 -13.00
C ASP A 313 -17.58 -1.39 -12.59
N PHE A 314 -17.52 -2.01 -11.41
CA PHE A 314 -16.29 -2.44 -10.75
C PHE A 314 -15.36 -3.24 -11.65
N ARG A 315 -14.13 -2.74 -11.83
CA ARG A 315 -13.08 -3.40 -12.62
C ARG A 315 -11.76 -3.54 -11.85
N PRO A 316 -10.99 -4.61 -12.09
CA PRO A 316 -9.67 -4.77 -11.51
C PRO A 316 -8.68 -3.76 -12.09
N LEU A 317 -7.86 -3.16 -11.23
CA LEU A 317 -6.70 -2.37 -11.61
C LEU A 317 -5.54 -3.31 -11.95
N GLU A 318 -5.43 -3.67 -13.23
CA GLU A 318 -4.39 -4.58 -13.74
C GLU A 318 -3.14 -3.84 -14.21
N LEU A 319 -2.08 -3.92 -13.41
CA LEU A 319 -0.86 -3.11 -13.54
C LEU A 319 0.40 -3.98 -13.44
N GLN A 320 1.48 -3.49 -14.01
CA GLN A 320 2.83 -4.06 -13.90
C GLN A 320 3.72 -3.21 -12.97
N PRO A 321 4.77 -3.78 -12.36
CA PRO A 321 5.78 -3.00 -11.64
C PRO A 321 6.33 -1.86 -12.51
N GLY A 322 6.39 -0.65 -11.95
CA GLY A 322 6.72 0.57 -12.72
C GLY A 322 5.50 1.29 -13.31
N GLN A 323 4.28 0.81 -13.03
CA GLN A 323 3.03 1.54 -13.28
C GLN A 323 2.40 2.01 -11.97
N LEU A 324 1.60 3.07 -12.05
CA LEU A 324 0.72 3.52 -10.98
C LEU A 324 -0.66 3.88 -11.56
N ALA A 325 -1.71 3.67 -10.77
CA ALA A 325 -3.06 4.10 -11.10
C ALA A 325 -3.42 5.31 -10.24
N ARG A 326 -3.76 6.44 -10.87
CA ARG A 326 -4.52 7.52 -10.23
C ARG A 326 -6.00 7.18 -10.35
N PHE A 327 -6.76 7.28 -9.26
CA PHE A 327 -8.22 7.17 -9.27
C PHE A 327 -8.83 7.97 -8.11
N TYR A 328 -10.14 8.20 -8.13
CA TYR A 328 -10.83 9.05 -7.17
C TYR A 328 -11.40 8.26 -5.97
N GLY A 329 -10.55 7.50 -5.28
CA GLY A 329 -10.95 6.56 -4.21
C GLY A 329 -11.60 7.22 -2.98
N SER A 330 -11.44 8.52 -2.79
CA SER A 330 -12.21 9.32 -1.83
C SER A 330 -13.70 9.40 -2.15
N GLN A 331 -14.11 9.16 -3.40
CA GLN A 331 -15.50 9.26 -3.85
C GLN A 331 -16.03 8.02 -4.60
N VAL A 332 -15.18 7.15 -5.14
CA VAL A 332 -15.60 5.91 -5.81
C VAL A 332 -15.46 4.69 -4.90
N TRP A 333 -16.44 3.77 -4.95
CA TRP A 333 -16.34 2.54 -4.19
C TRP A 333 -15.16 1.70 -4.68
N HIS A 334 -14.36 1.20 -3.74
CA HIS A 334 -13.24 0.33 -4.03
C HIS A 334 -13.00 -0.73 -2.95
N TYR A 335 -12.47 -1.89 -3.35
CA TYR A 335 -12.27 -3.07 -2.49
C TYR A 335 -11.26 -4.06 -3.09
N THR A 336 -10.99 -5.15 -2.37
CA THR A 336 -10.30 -6.32 -2.91
C THR A 336 -11.17 -7.56 -2.70
N VAL A 337 -11.18 -8.49 -3.66
CA VAL A 337 -11.76 -9.83 -3.47
C VAL A 337 -10.76 -10.75 -2.75
N ALA A 338 -11.11 -12.02 -2.52
CA ALA A 338 -10.12 -13.03 -2.14
C ALA A 338 -9.11 -13.25 -3.27
N ASN A 339 -7.81 -13.34 -2.95
CA ASN A 339 -6.78 -13.57 -3.96
C ASN A 339 -6.78 -15.07 -4.34
N GLU A 340 -7.42 -15.42 -5.45
CA GLU A 340 -7.44 -16.80 -5.98
C GLU A 340 -6.23 -17.10 -6.90
N THR A 341 -5.27 -16.18 -7.03
CA THR A 341 -4.07 -16.36 -7.87
C THR A 341 -2.92 -16.97 -7.08
N ASP A 342 -1.99 -17.64 -7.76
CA ASP A 342 -0.73 -18.14 -7.20
C ASP A 342 0.36 -17.04 -7.04
N SER A 343 -0.05 -15.76 -6.94
CA SER A 343 0.86 -14.61 -6.85
C SER A 343 0.54 -13.74 -5.64
N THR A 344 1.55 -13.40 -4.83
CA THR A 344 1.42 -12.40 -3.77
C THR A 344 1.30 -11.00 -4.40
N ARG A 345 0.22 -10.26 -4.12
CA ARG A 345 0.22 -8.81 -4.39
C ARG A 345 0.99 -8.09 -3.30
N VAL A 346 1.99 -7.30 -3.68
CA VAL A 346 2.59 -6.26 -2.84
C VAL A 346 2.33 -4.89 -3.49
N SER A 347 1.79 -3.95 -2.73
CA SER A 347 1.46 -2.60 -3.22
C SER A 347 1.50 -1.55 -2.11
N ILE A 348 1.55 -0.27 -2.49
CA ILE A 348 1.15 0.83 -1.62
C ILE A 348 -0.06 1.59 -2.17
N ASP A 349 -0.87 2.12 -1.26
CA ASP A 349 -1.83 3.18 -1.53
C ASP A 349 -1.35 4.50 -0.89
N VAL A 350 -1.35 5.54 -1.71
CA VAL A 350 -0.89 6.90 -1.40
C VAL A 350 -2.01 7.87 -1.73
N ARG A 351 -2.12 8.94 -0.95
CA ARG A 351 -3.13 9.98 -1.15
C ARG A 351 -2.51 11.34 -1.32
N VAL A 352 -3.08 12.14 -2.22
CA VAL A 352 -2.57 13.47 -2.56
C VAL A 352 -3.70 14.47 -2.81
N ILE A 353 -3.45 15.73 -2.45
CA ILE A 353 -4.34 16.87 -2.71
C ILE A 353 -3.48 17.98 -3.34
N ARG A 354 -3.89 18.50 -4.50
CA ARG A 354 -3.17 19.60 -5.14
C ARG A 354 -3.44 20.90 -4.41
N GLU A 355 -2.48 21.83 -4.44
CA GLU A 355 -2.63 23.16 -3.85
C GLU A 355 -3.90 23.90 -4.30
N GLN A 356 -4.35 23.67 -5.54
CA GLN A 356 -5.58 24.26 -6.08
C GLN A 356 -6.86 23.83 -5.34
N GLU A 357 -6.85 22.68 -4.64
CA GLU A 357 -7.98 22.18 -3.86
C GLU A 357 -7.77 22.32 -2.33
N TRP A 358 -6.71 23.00 -1.88
CA TRP A 358 -6.46 23.20 -0.45
C TRP A 358 -7.50 24.15 0.17
N SER A 359 -8.05 23.74 1.30
CA SER A 359 -9.00 24.52 2.10
C SER A 359 -8.85 24.16 3.58
N THR A 360 -9.34 25.00 4.49
CA THR A 360 -9.40 24.67 5.92
C THR A 360 -10.22 23.40 6.18
N ALA A 361 -11.32 23.22 5.43
CA ALA A 361 -12.15 22.02 5.49
C ALA A 361 -11.37 20.75 5.10
N ALA A 362 -10.55 20.79 4.05
CA ALA A 362 -9.74 19.65 3.60
C ALA A 362 -8.74 19.14 4.65
N PHE A 363 -8.37 19.96 5.65
CA PHE A 363 -7.43 19.61 6.71
C PHE A 363 -8.01 19.80 8.12
N ALA A 364 -9.34 19.86 8.25
CA ALA A 364 -10.03 20.21 9.49
C ALA A 364 -10.02 19.09 10.54
N THR A 365 -10.10 17.84 10.09
CA THR A 365 -10.17 16.65 10.95
C THR A 365 -8.83 16.35 11.62
N ASP A 366 -8.85 15.90 12.88
CA ASP A 366 -7.62 15.62 13.64
C ASP A 366 -6.69 14.59 12.98
N ASP A 367 -7.26 13.59 12.32
CA ASP A 367 -6.52 12.53 11.64
C ASP A 367 -5.89 12.95 10.29
N PHE A 368 -6.35 14.05 9.67
CA PHE A 368 -5.93 14.48 8.32
C PHE A 368 -5.34 15.91 8.27
N LYS A 369 -4.68 16.36 9.35
CA LYS A 369 -4.06 17.70 9.39
C LYS A 369 -2.87 17.86 8.43
N LEU A 370 -2.78 19.05 7.83
CA LEU A 370 -1.60 19.53 7.10
C LEU A 370 -0.40 19.69 8.06
N GLY A 371 0.75 19.12 7.72
CA GLY A 371 1.91 18.99 8.63
C GLY A 371 1.78 17.88 9.68
N GLY A 372 0.69 17.11 9.65
CA GLY A 372 0.46 15.90 10.43
C GLY A 372 0.43 14.67 9.54
N TYR A 373 -0.76 14.31 9.05
CA TYR A 373 -0.96 13.23 8.09
C TYR A 373 -0.41 13.60 6.71
N TYR A 374 -0.68 14.81 6.25
CA TYR A 374 -0.13 15.31 4.99
C TYR A 374 1.20 16.03 5.23
N SER A 375 2.24 15.59 4.52
CA SER A 375 3.43 16.41 4.26
C SER A 375 3.22 17.24 3.00
N VAL A 376 4.02 18.30 2.83
CA VAL A 376 3.97 19.17 1.64
C VAL A 376 5.20 18.92 0.77
N MET A 377 4.99 18.69 -0.52
CA MET A 377 6.03 18.63 -1.54
C MET A 377 6.09 19.95 -2.31
N THR A 378 7.30 20.41 -2.60
CA THR A 378 7.61 21.51 -3.52
C THR A 378 8.62 21.03 -4.59
N PRO A 379 8.93 21.81 -5.63
CA PRO A 379 9.96 21.44 -6.61
C PRO A 379 11.35 21.16 -5.99
N GLU A 380 11.66 21.85 -4.90
CA GLU A 380 12.91 21.77 -4.13
C GLU A 380 12.99 20.50 -3.27
N GLY A 381 11.85 20.01 -2.75
CA GLY A 381 11.81 18.83 -1.89
C GLY A 381 10.57 18.75 -1.00
N VAL A 382 10.62 17.90 0.02
CA VAL A 382 9.62 17.90 1.09
C VAL A 382 9.85 19.10 2.00
N LEU A 383 8.82 19.89 2.22
CA LEU A 383 8.89 21.08 3.07
C LEU A 383 9.11 20.66 4.54
N PRO A 384 10.16 21.13 5.24
CA PRO A 384 10.42 20.70 6.61
C PRO A 384 9.30 21.09 7.57
N ARG A 385 8.88 20.14 8.42
CA ARG A 385 7.74 20.28 9.36
C ARG A 385 7.79 21.53 10.26
N HIS A 386 8.99 22.00 10.58
CA HIS A 386 9.25 23.15 11.46
C HIS A 386 9.74 24.40 10.70
N SER A 387 9.64 24.42 9.36
CA SER A 387 9.95 25.61 8.56
C SER A 387 8.89 26.69 8.71
N VAL A 388 9.31 27.95 8.55
CA VAL A 388 8.43 29.12 8.58
C VAL A 388 7.33 29.05 7.49
N GLU A 389 7.64 28.48 6.33
CA GLU A 389 6.63 28.26 5.28
C GLU A 389 5.60 27.21 5.70
N MET A 390 6.03 26.09 6.30
CA MET A 390 5.09 25.07 6.80
C MET A 390 4.20 25.63 7.93
N GLN A 391 4.74 26.50 8.79
CA GLN A 391 3.95 27.21 9.82
C GLN A 391 2.87 28.07 9.18
N LYS A 392 3.22 28.94 8.22
CA LYS A 392 2.26 29.77 7.47
C LYS A 392 1.19 28.96 6.76
N LEU A 393 1.55 27.81 6.17
CA LEU A 393 0.58 26.91 5.54
C LEU A 393 -0.38 26.28 6.57
N ARG A 394 0.09 25.96 7.79
CA ARG A 394 -0.78 25.50 8.89
C ARG A 394 -1.68 26.61 9.42
N GLU A 395 -1.19 27.85 9.51
CA GLU A 395 -2.00 29.02 9.88
C GLU A 395 -3.08 29.35 8.83
N GLN A 396 -2.76 29.16 7.54
CA GLN A 396 -3.68 29.45 6.43
C GLN A 396 -4.72 28.35 6.18
N PHE A 397 -4.34 27.08 6.35
CA PHE A 397 -5.15 25.92 5.93
C PHE A 397 -5.40 24.86 7.01
N GLY A 398 -4.78 24.95 8.19
CA GLY A 398 -5.09 24.05 9.29
C GLY A 398 -6.42 24.41 9.97
N ALA A 399 -7.00 23.46 10.71
CA ALA A 399 -7.89 23.84 11.79
C ALA A 399 -7.12 24.67 12.82
N ASN A 400 -7.71 25.78 13.26
CA ASN A 400 -7.24 26.50 14.45
C ASN A 400 -7.24 25.55 15.65
N GLU A 401 -6.16 25.54 16.43
CA GLU A 401 -6.01 24.75 17.66
C GLU A 401 -6.87 25.31 18.81
#